data_AF-A0A3D9C552-F1
#
_entry.id   AF-A0A3D9C552-F1
#
_cell.length_a   1.000
_cell.length_b   1.000
_cell.length_c   1.000
_cell.angle_alpha   90.00
_cell.angle_beta   90.00
_cell.angle_gamma   90.00
#
_symmetry.space_group_name_H-M   'P 1'
#
loop_
_entity.id
_entity.type
_entity.pdbx_description
1 polymer ?
#
loop_
_entity_poly.entity_id
_entity_poly.type
_entity_poly.pdbx_seq_one_letter_code
_entity_poly.pdbx_strand_id
1 'polypeptide(L)'
;MFLRENELTNDVLKRAGKAKALDSLPVLVFTATEQYKESQKEKYRKSGIDPEKQVQLWFDMQKELKELSSNGKQMIMNASHGTIITKKENADAINKEILLLAESIGKKN
;
A
#
# COMPACT_ATOMS: atom_id res chain seq x y z
N MET A 1 -12.65 4.64 -23.30
CA MET A 1 -11.24 4.25 -23.52
C MET A 1 -10.80 3.47 -22.29
N PHE A 2 -10.99 2.15 -22.29
CA PHE A 2 -10.65 1.26 -21.18
C PHE A 2 -9.16 0.94 -21.28
N LEU A 3 -8.34 1.83 -20.71
CA LEU A 3 -6.91 1.90 -20.95
C LEU A 3 -6.20 0.82 -20.13
N ARG A 4 -5.61 -0.17 -20.82
CA ARG A 4 -4.44 -1.03 -20.49
C ARG A 4 -4.10 -1.35 -19.02
N GLU A 5 -4.11 -0.38 -18.12
CA GLU A 5 -3.97 -0.55 -16.66
C GLU A 5 -5.06 -1.47 -16.09
N ASN A 6 -6.30 -1.40 -16.57
CA ASN A 6 -7.37 -2.30 -16.14
C ASN A 6 -7.14 -3.74 -16.60
N GLU A 7 -6.57 -3.95 -17.78
CA GLU A 7 -6.21 -5.28 -18.28
C GLU A 7 -5.03 -5.85 -17.49
N LEU A 8 -4.00 -5.05 -17.25
CA LEU A 8 -2.86 -5.44 -16.43
C LEU A 8 -3.29 -5.79 -15.00
N THR A 9 -4.16 -4.97 -14.40
CA THR A 9 -4.73 -5.20 -13.06
C THR A 9 -5.54 -6.50 -13.05
N ASN A 10 -6.41 -6.71 -14.04
CA ASN A 10 -7.18 -7.95 -14.15
C ASN A 10 -6.30 -9.18 -14.38
N ASP A 11 -5.23 -9.08 -15.16
CA ASP A 11 -4.31 -10.19 -15.39
C ASP A 11 -3.46 -10.51 -14.16
N VAL A 12 -3.11 -9.50 -13.36
CA VAL A 12 -2.46 -9.68 -12.05
C VAL A 12 -3.43 -10.36 -11.09
N LEU A 13 -4.68 -9.88 -10.99
CA LEU A 13 -5.72 -10.48 -10.16
C LEU A 13 -6.05 -11.91 -10.59
N LYS A 14 -6.12 -12.18 -11.90
CA LYS A 14 -6.38 -13.51 -12.47
C LYS A 14 -5.22 -14.47 -12.25
N ARG A 15 -3.98 -13.99 -12.27
CA ARG A 15 -2.79 -14.77 -11.88
C ARG A 15 -2.78 -15.06 -10.38
N ALA A 16 -3.09 -14.06 -9.55
CA ALA A 16 -3.22 -14.20 -8.11
C ALA A 16 -4.33 -15.20 -7.73
N GLY A 17 -5.48 -15.18 -8.42
CA GLY A 17 -6.58 -16.12 -8.21
C GLY A 17 -6.32 -17.55 -8.72
N LYS A 18 -5.35 -17.76 -9.63
CA LYS A 18 -4.91 -19.10 -10.07
C LYS A 18 -3.88 -19.72 -9.14
N ALA A 19 -3.14 -18.91 -8.37
CA ALA A 19 -2.34 -19.40 -7.27
C ALA A 19 -3.29 -19.79 -6.13
N LYS A 20 -3.53 -21.10 -5.97
CA LYS A 20 -4.31 -21.62 -4.82
C LYS A 20 -3.67 -21.09 -3.53
N ALA A 21 -4.50 -20.44 -2.72
CA ALA A 21 -4.19 -19.81 -1.42
C ALA A 21 -3.44 -18.46 -1.49
N LEU A 22 -4.09 -17.42 -1.98
CA LEU A 22 -3.74 -16.03 -1.60
C LEU A 22 -3.67 -15.87 -0.08
N ASP A 23 -4.53 -16.61 0.65
CA ASP A 23 -4.54 -16.71 2.11
C ASP A 23 -3.22 -17.23 2.71
N SER A 24 -2.35 -17.85 1.91
CA SER A 24 -1.03 -18.36 2.34
C SER A 24 0.13 -17.44 1.98
N LEU A 25 -0.11 -16.41 1.16
CA LEU A 25 0.96 -15.53 0.73
C LEU A 25 1.33 -14.53 1.83
N PRO A 26 2.62 -14.40 2.15
CA PRO A 26 3.08 -13.41 3.10
C PRO A 26 2.97 -12.00 2.48
N VAL A 27 2.18 -11.14 3.10
CA VAL A 27 1.85 -9.77 2.67
C VAL A 27 2.46 -8.77 3.66
N LEU A 28 3.13 -7.75 3.13
CA LEU A 28 3.55 -6.54 3.83
C LEU A 28 2.80 -5.33 3.29
N VAL A 29 2.47 -4.39 4.18
CA VAL A 29 1.71 -3.19 3.82
C VAL A 29 2.49 -1.95 4.23
N PHE A 30 2.76 -1.10 3.24
CA PHE A 30 3.42 0.20 3.40
C PHE A 30 2.48 1.30 2.93
N THR A 31 2.41 2.40 3.67
CA THR A 31 1.49 3.49 3.36
C THR A 31 2.18 4.84 3.44
N ALA A 32 2.05 5.62 2.37
CA ALA A 32 2.50 7.00 2.32
C ALA A 32 1.51 7.93 3.03
N THR A 33 2.00 8.87 3.83
CA THR A 33 1.16 9.85 4.57
C THR A 33 0.80 11.11 3.78
N GLU A 34 1.12 11.19 2.48
CA GLU A 34 0.88 12.36 1.64
C GLU A 34 -0.57 12.87 1.69
N GLN A 35 -1.55 11.97 1.79
CA GLN A 35 -2.98 12.33 1.82
C GLN A 35 -3.38 13.11 3.07
N TYR A 36 -2.59 13.02 4.15
CA TYR A 36 -2.82 13.74 5.40
C TYR A 36 -2.20 15.14 5.41
N LYS A 37 -1.41 15.52 4.39
CA LYS A 37 -0.75 16.82 4.33
C LYS A 37 -1.76 17.93 3.99
N GLU A 38 -1.63 19.09 4.63
CA GLU A 38 -2.49 20.25 4.35
C GLU A 38 -2.43 20.70 2.90
N SER A 39 -1.27 20.58 2.24
CA SER A 39 -1.13 20.89 0.82
C SER A 39 -2.01 20.01 -0.07
N GLN A 40 -2.30 18.78 0.33
CA GLN A 40 -3.21 17.88 -0.38
C GLN A 40 -4.67 18.18 -0.04
N LYS A 41 -4.97 18.46 1.24
CA LYS A 41 -6.31 18.93 1.65
C LYS A 41 -6.72 20.19 0.90
N GLU A 42 -5.78 21.11 0.69
CA GLU A 42 -6.03 22.34 -0.06
C GLU A 42 -6.38 22.09 -1.53
N LYS A 43 -5.78 21.08 -2.17
CA LYS A 43 -6.17 20.66 -3.53
C LYS A 43 -7.60 20.13 -3.55
N TYR A 44 -8.01 19.36 -2.54
CA TYR A 44 -9.39 18.90 -2.42
C TYR A 44 -10.36 20.07 -2.30
N ARG A 45 -10.08 21.03 -1.40
CA ARG A 45 -10.90 22.25 -1.24
C ARG A 45 -11.06 23.00 -2.57
N LYS A 46 -9.95 23.22 -3.30
CA LYS A 46 -9.96 23.88 -4.62
C LYS A 46 -10.75 23.12 -5.68
N SER A 47 -10.91 21.81 -5.51
CA SER A 47 -11.66 20.95 -6.41
C SER A 47 -13.12 20.76 -5.98
N GLY A 48 -13.58 21.49 -4.95
CA GLY A 48 -14.93 21.36 -4.39
C GLY A 48 -15.15 20.06 -3.60
N ILE A 49 -14.08 19.37 -3.22
CA ILE A 49 -14.12 18.12 -2.47
C ILE A 49 -13.89 18.42 -0.99
N ASP A 50 -14.71 17.83 -0.12
CA ASP A 50 -14.53 17.89 1.33
C ASP A 50 -13.25 17.11 1.73
N PRO A 51 -12.20 17.81 2.20
CA PRO A 51 -10.93 17.16 2.51
C PRO A 51 -11.05 16.18 3.68
N GLU A 52 -11.93 16.42 4.65
CA GLU A 52 -12.05 15.56 5.82
C GLU A 52 -12.76 14.25 5.46
N LYS A 53 -13.75 14.29 4.56
CA LYS A 53 -14.34 13.06 3.99
C LYS A 53 -13.34 12.23 3.21
N GLN A 54 -12.44 12.87 2.45
CA GLN A 54 -11.40 12.16 1.72
C GLN A 54 -10.37 11.54 2.66
N VAL A 55 -9.94 12.28 3.68
CA VAL A 55 -9.00 11.77 4.68
C VAL A 55 -9.60 10.58 5.42
N GLN A 56 -10.88 10.64 5.79
CA GLN A 56 -11.57 9.52 6.43
C GLN A 56 -11.63 8.29 5.52
N LEU A 57 -11.95 8.46 4.24
CA LEU A 57 -11.95 7.36 3.26
C LEU A 57 -10.57 6.70 3.15
N TRP A 58 -9.50 7.50 3.12
CA TRP A 58 -8.13 6.97 3.12
C TRP A 58 -7.79 6.22 4.41
N PHE A 59 -8.26 6.71 5.55
CA PHE A 59 -8.06 6.07 6.84
C PHE A 59 -8.78 4.70 6.91
N ASP A 60 -10.03 4.64 6.45
CA ASP A 60 -10.81 3.41 6.45
C ASP A 60 -10.19 2.36 5.52
N MET A 61 -9.76 2.77 4.32
CA MET A 61 -9.05 1.86 3.40
C MET A 61 -7.72 1.37 3.99
N GLN A 62 -6.99 2.21 4.74
CA GLN A 62 -5.76 1.79 5.41
C GLN A 62 -6.02 0.73 6.49
N LYS A 63 -7.15 0.82 7.20
CA LYS A 63 -7.56 -0.18 8.17
C LYS A 63 -7.81 -1.54 7.50
N GLU A 64 -8.52 -1.56 6.37
CA GLU A 64 -8.74 -2.78 5.59
C GLU A 64 -7.42 -3.36 5.06
N LEU A 65 -6.53 -2.52 4.53
CA LEU A 65 -5.23 -2.98 4.04
C LEU A 65 -4.37 -3.58 5.18
N LYS A 66 -4.42 -3.01 6.39
CA LYS A 66 -3.72 -3.57 7.54
C LYS A 66 -4.19 -4.99 7.87
N GLU A 67 -5.48 -5.28 7.72
CA GLU A 67 -6.05 -6.61 7.96
C GLU A 67 -5.55 -7.66 6.94
N LEU A 68 -5.13 -7.23 5.75
CA LEU A 68 -4.49 -8.10 4.75
C LEU A 68 -3.02 -8.43 5.06
N SER A 69 -2.38 -7.70 5.98
CA SER A 69 -0.98 -7.92 6.33
C SER A 69 -0.81 -9.23 7.10
N SER A 70 0.12 -10.09 6.69
CA SER A 70 0.29 -11.43 7.29
C SER A 70 0.76 -11.41 8.74
N ASN A 71 1.23 -10.26 9.24
CA ASN A 71 1.57 -10.06 10.64
C ASN A 71 0.71 -8.95 11.30
N GLY A 72 -0.35 -8.50 10.64
CA GLY A 72 -1.21 -7.41 11.08
C GLY A 72 -0.50 -6.06 11.19
N LYS A 73 0.72 -5.92 10.63
CA LYS A 73 1.48 -4.67 10.66
C LYS A 73 1.26 -3.86 9.39
N GLN A 74 1.11 -2.56 9.59
CA GLN A 74 1.15 -1.54 8.56
C GLN A 74 2.29 -0.59 8.89
N MET A 75 3.15 -0.30 7.91
CA MET A 75 4.19 0.70 8.07
C MET A 75 3.73 2.03 7.46
N ILE A 76 3.57 3.01 8.33
CA ILE A 76 3.22 4.38 7.94
C ILE A 76 4.52 5.15 7.68
N MET A 77 4.66 5.70 6.48
CA MET A 77 5.88 6.34 6.00
C MET A 77 5.61 7.78 5.61
N ASN A 78 6.50 8.70 6.03
CA ASN A 78 6.48 10.07 5.54
C ASN A 78 6.98 10.12 4.09
N ALA A 79 6.05 9.85 3.19
CA ALA A 79 6.29 9.67 1.77
C ALA A 79 5.11 10.21 0.96
N SER A 80 5.34 10.32 -0.33
CA SER A 80 4.36 10.43 -1.42
C SER A 80 4.34 9.15 -2.22
N HIS A 81 3.40 9.03 -3.15
CA HIS A 81 3.37 7.88 -4.07
C HIS A 81 4.73 7.68 -4.79
N GLY A 82 5.39 8.77 -5.21
CA GLY A 82 6.70 8.69 -5.85
C GLY A 82 7.86 8.45 -4.88
N THR A 83 7.83 9.04 -3.69
CA THR A 83 8.97 8.99 -2.75
C THR A 83 8.96 7.78 -1.83
N ILE A 84 7.88 6.99 -1.81
CA ILE A 84 7.81 5.79 -0.97
C ILE A 84 8.88 4.76 -1.36
N ILE A 85 9.21 4.63 -2.66
CA ILE A 85 10.25 3.72 -3.15
C ILE A 85 11.53 4.42 -3.63
N THR A 86 11.47 5.70 -4.01
CA THR A 86 12.64 6.40 -4.58
C THR A 86 13.49 7.13 -3.55
N LYS A 87 12.92 7.48 -2.40
CA LYS A 87 13.67 8.09 -1.31
C LYS A 87 14.46 7.01 -0.58
N LYS A 88 15.78 7.19 -0.49
CA LYS A 88 16.71 6.19 0.08
C LYS A 88 16.27 5.68 1.45
N GLU A 89 15.91 6.58 2.36
CA GLU A 89 15.52 6.19 3.73
C GLU A 89 14.25 5.33 3.74
N ASN A 90 13.32 5.57 2.81
CA ASN A 90 12.12 4.76 2.69
C ASN A 90 12.43 3.40 2.04
N ALA A 91 13.23 3.40 0.98
CA ALA A 91 13.67 2.17 0.31
C ALA A 91 14.44 1.25 1.25
N ASP A 92 15.34 1.80 2.07
CA ASP A 92 16.12 1.06 3.06
C ASP A 92 15.20 0.42 4.12
N ALA A 93 14.19 1.15 4.61
CA ALA A 93 13.22 0.63 5.55
C ALA A 93 12.34 -0.49 4.95
N ILE A 94 11.87 -0.31 3.71
CA ILE A 94 11.07 -1.31 2.99
C ILE A 94 11.88 -2.59 2.76
N ASN A 95 13.10 -2.45 2.23
CA ASN A 95 13.97 -3.58 1.93
C ASN A 95 14.32 -4.37 3.20
N LYS A 96 14.52 -3.69 4.33
CA LYS A 96 14.74 -4.35 5.62
C LYS A 96 13.58 -5.27 6.01
N GLU A 97 12.34 -4.80 5.92
CA GLU A 97 11.18 -5.64 6.25
C GLU A 97 10.98 -6.79 5.24
N ILE A 98 11.24 -6.55 3.95
CA ILE A 98 11.19 -7.60 2.93
C ILE A 98 12.19 -8.71 3.26
N LEU A 99 13.42 -8.35 3.63
CA LEU A 99 14.45 -9.32 4.01
C LEU A 99 14.06 -10.08 5.28
N LEU A 100 13.56 -9.39 6.31
CA LEU A 100 13.09 -10.03 7.55
C LEU A 100 11.95 -11.02 7.29
N LEU A 101 11.01 -10.66 6.42
CA LEU A 101 9.92 -11.55 6.02
C LEU A 101 10.47 -12.77 5.26
N ALA A 102 11.33 -12.55 4.28
CA ALA A 102 11.96 -13.61 3.49
C ALA A 102 12.74 -14.61 4.37
N GLU A 103 13.53 -14.10 5.33
CA GLU A 103 14.21 -14.94 6.31
C GLU A 103 13.24 -15.75 7.17
N SER A 104 12.14 -15.13 7.62
CA SER A 104 11.15 -15.82 8.47
C SER A 104 10.45 -16.97 7.75
N ILE A 105 10.28 -16.86 6.43
CA ILE A 105 9.72 -17.92 5.58
C ILE A 105 10.78 -19.01 5.37
N GLY A 106 12.02 -18.62 5.07
CA GLY A 106 13.13 -19.57 4.86
C GLY A 106 13.47 -20.40 6.10
N LYS A 107 13.28 -19.86 7.31
CA LYS A 107 13.49 -20.57 8.59
C LYS A 107 12.32 -21.48 9.00
N LYS A 108 11.16 -21.37 8.36
CA LYS A 108 9.96 -22.19 8.63
C LYS A 108 9.88 -23.47 7.77
N ASN A 109 10.86 -23.68 6.90
CA ASN A 109 11.00 -24.90 6.07
C ASN A 109 12.09 -25.82 6.62
#